data_AF-A0AAV5IPA9-F1
#
_entry.id   AF-A0AAV5IPA9-F1
#
_cell.length_a   1.000
_cell.length_b   1.000
_cell.length_c   1.000
_cell.angle_alpha   90.00
_cell.angle_beta   90.00
_cell.angle_gamma   90.00
#
_symmetry.space_group_name_H-M   'P 1'
#
loop_
_entity.id
_entity.type
_entity.pdbx_description
1 polymer ?
#
loop_
_entity_poly.entity_id
_entity_poly.type
_entity_poly.pdbx_seq_one_letter_code
_entity_poly.pdbx_strand_id
1 'polypeptide(L)' 'MEYKGFLASVDSYMNLQLGNAEEFIDGQFTGNLGEILIRCNNVLYLRGVPEDEDIEDADRD' A
#
# COMPACT_ATOMS: atom_id res chain seq x y z
N MET A 1 -9.32 6.93 3.49
CA MET A 1 -7.97 6.83 4.07
C MET A 1 -7.34 5.58 3.53
N GLU A 2 -6.13 5.70 3.01
CA GLU A 2 -5.41 4.63 2.33
C GLU A 2 -3.95 4.67 2.77
N TYR A 3 -3.31 3.50 2.76
CA TYR A 3 -1.89 3.36 3.07
C TYR A 3 -1.18 2.71 1.89
N LYS A 4 -0.11 3.33 1.44
CA LYS A 4 0.78 2.79 0.40
C LYS A 4 2.14 2.53 1.04
N GLY A 5 2.71 1.35 0.79
CA GLY A 5 4.02 1.00 1.32
C GLY A 5 4.46 -0.38 0.87
N PHE A 6 5.64 -0.79 1.30
CA PHE A 6 6.14 -2.14 1.05
C PHE A 6 5.53 -3.11 2.05
N LEU A 7 4.84 -4.14 1.55
CA LEU A 7 4.29 -5.19 2.39
C LEU A 7 5.42 -6.09 2.91
N ALA A 8 5.81 -5.90 4.16
CA ALA A 8 6.91 -6.63 4.79
C ALA A 8 6.48 -8.00 5.30
N SER A 9 5.31 -8.10 5.93
CA SER A 9 4.77 -9.36 6.44
C SER A 9 3.25 -9.31 6.61
N VAL A 10 2.64 -10.49 6.66
CA VAL A 10 1.21 -10.71 6.90
C VAL A 10 1.03 -11.94 7.80
N ASP A 11 0.01 -11.92 8.65
CA ASP A 11 -0.40 -13.10 9.44
C ASP A 11 -1.71 -13.74 8.93
N SER A 12 -2.09 -14.90 9.50
CA SER A 12 -3.31 -15.62 9.11
C SER A 12 -4.60 -14.87 9.40
N TYR A 13 -4.56 -13.81 10.21
CA TYR A 13 -5.71 -12.95 10.47
C TYR A 13 -5.76 -11.75 9.53
N MET A 14 -4.77 -11.58 8.64
CA MET A 14 -4.58 -10.42 7.78
C MET A 14 -4.24 -9.12 8.53
N ASN A 15 -3.48 -9.22 9.63
CA ASN A 15 -2.72 -8.06 10.10
C ASN A 15 -1.56 -7.82 9.12
N LEU A 16 -1.29 -6.57 8.76
CA LEU A 16 -0.34 -6.20 7.71
C LEU A 16 0.78 -5.35 8.30
N GLN A 17 2.04 -5.74 8.09
CA GLN A 17 3.19 -4.89 8.37
C GLN A 17 3.61 -4.18 7.08
N LEU A 18 3.54 -2.85 7.09
CA LEU A 18 3.98 -2.01 5.97
C LEU A 18 5.24 -1.24 6.36
N GLY A 19 6.25 -1.30 5.50
CA GLY A 19 7.44 -0.45 5.56
C GLY A 19 7.35 0.73 4.59
N ASN A 20 8.03 1.83 4.91
CA ASN A 20 7.97 3.11 4.17
C ASN A 20 6.52 3.53 3.84
N ALA A 21 5.62 3.35 4.79
CA ALA A 21 4.20 3.62 4.62
C ALA A 21 3.94 5.12 4.47
N GLU A 22 3.12 5.46 3.51
CA GLU A 22 2.61 6.79 3.21
C GLU A 22 1.10 6.78 3.46
N GLU A 23 0.60 7.85 4.09
CA GLU A 23 -0.82 8.02 4.35
C GLU A 23 -1.44 8.92 3.28
N PHE A 24 -2.62 8.50 2.83
CA PHE A 24 -3.46 9.26 1.91
C PHE A 24 -4.86 9.43 2.51
N ILE A 25 -5.34 10.67 2.61
CA ILE A 25 -6.71 11.00 3.01
C ILE A 25 -7.37 11.69 1.82
N ASP A 26 -8.54 11.19 1.41
CA ASP A 26 -9.28 11.67 0.22
C ASP A 26 -8.41 11.75 -1.05
N GLY A 27 -7.51 10.77 -1.21
CA GLY A 27 -6.58 10.68 -2.35
C GLY A 27 -5.39 11.64 -2.29
N GLN A 28 -5.29 12.47 -1.24
CA GLN A 28 -4.19 13.41 -1.06
C GLN A 28 -3.16 12.85 -0.09
N PHE A 29 -1.88 12.97 -0.45
CA PHE A 29 -0.76 12.63 0.44
C PHE A 29 -0.79 13.51 1.69
N THR A 30 -0.84 12.89 2.86
CA THR A 30 -0.86 13.58 4.16
C THR A 30 0.47 13.48 4.90
N GLY A 31 1.23 12.40 4.70
CA GLY A 31 2.54 12.25 5.32
C GLY A 31 3.14 10.85 5.20
N ASN A 32 4.40 10.75 5.63
CA ASN A 32 5.13 9.49 5.75
C ASN A 32 5.04 8.98 7.19
N LEU A 33 4.66 7.72 7.36
CA LEU A 33 4.50 7.03 8.63
C LEU A 33 5.65 6.05 8.93
N GLY A 34 6.51 5.75 7.97
CA GLY A 34 7.61 4.80 8.13
C GLY A 34 7.11 3.36 8.27
N GLU A 35 7.38 2.72 9.40
CA GLU A 35 6.98 1.33 9.65
C GLU A 35 5.69 1.28 10.48
N ILE A 36 4.65 0.63 9.95
CA ILE A 36 3.34 0.52 10.60
C ILE A 36 2.80 -0.91 10.60
N LEU A 37 1.95 -1.20 11.58
CA LEU A 37 1.15 -2.43 11.65
C LEU A 37 -0.33 -2.07 11.53
N ILE A 38 -0.99 -2.57 10.49
CA ILE A 38 -2.43 -2.40 10.27
C ILE A 38 -3.15 -3.63 10.80
N ARG A 39 -4.14 -3.41 11.66
CA ARG A 39 -5.00 -4.48 12.18
C ARG A 39 -6.01 -4.94 11.14
N CYS A 40 -6.22 -6.24 11.07
CA CYS A 40 -7.07 -6.89 10.07
C CYS A 40 -8.50 -6.34 9.97
N ASN A 41 -9.12 -5.99 11.10
CA ASN A 41 -10.51 -5.50 11.12
C ASN A 41 -10.67 -4.09 10.53
N ASN A 42 -9.58 -3.42 10.15
CA ASN A 42 -9.59 -2.12 9.48
C ASN A 42 -9.27 -2.24 7.99
N VAL A 43 -9.02 -3.45 7.47
CA VAL A 43 -8.68 -3.69 6.06
C VAL A 43 -9.96 -3.95 5.26
N LEU A 44 -10.26 -3.07 4.30
CA LEU A 44 -11.35 -3.28 3.34
C LEU A 44 -10.88 -4.10 2.12
N TYR A 45 -9.74 -3.70 1.54
CA TYR A 45 -9.10 -4.41 0.43
C TYR A 45 -7.59 -4.16 0.45
N LEU A 46 -6.84 -5.03 -0.22
CA LEU A 46 -5.42 -4.90 -0.48
C LEU A 46 -5.18 -5.11 -1.97
N ARG A 47 -4.33 -4.29 -2.58
CA ARG A 47 -3.93 -4.44 -3.99
C ARG A 47 -2.45 -4.20 -4.16
N GLY A 48 -1.85 -4.86 -5.16
CA GLY A 48 -0.54 -4.47 -5.67
C GLY A 48 -0.61 -3.09 -6.33
N VAL A 49 0.49 -2.36 -6.25
CA VAL A 49 0.74 -1.20 -7.11
C VAL A 49 1.66 -1.72 -8.22
N PRO A 50 1.38 -1.44 -9.51
CA PRO A 50 2.33 -1.79 -10.56
C PRO A 50 3.69 -1.16 -10.24
N GLU A 51 4.75 -1.96 -10.37
CA GLU A 51 6.11 -1.43 -10.34
C GLU A 51 6.28 -0.57 -11.61
N ASP A 52 7.01 0.54 -11.53
CA ASP A 52 7.19 1.47 -12.66
C ASP A 52 7.95 0.85 -13.88
N GLU A 53 8.07 -0.48 -13.96
CA GLU A 53 8.58 -1.22 -15.12
C GLU A 53 7.57 -1.34 -16.27
N ASP A 54 6.27 -1.08 -16.05
CA ASP A 54 5.21 -1.30 -17.07
C ASP A 54 4.77 -0.04 -17.85
N ILE A 55 5.49 1.09 -17.75
CA ILE A 55 5.17 2.29 -18.57
C ILE A 55 5.59 2.09 -20.04
N GLU A 56 6.37 1.07 -20.38
CA GLU A 56 6.77 0.79 -21.77
C GLU A 56 5.72 0.02 -22.62
N ASP A 57 4.74 -0.64 -22.00
CA ASP A 57 3.75 -1.46 -22.73
C ASP A 57 2.42 -0.74 -23.03
N ALA A 58 2.21 0.49 -22.52
CA ALA A 58 0.99 1.25 -22.76
C ALA A 58 0.98 2.06 -24.07
N ASP A 59 2.11 2.15 -24.79
CA ASP A 59 2.25 2.86 -26.07
C ASP A 59 2.34 1.90 -27.29
N ARG A 60 2.03 0.62 -27.11
CA ARG A 60 2.11 -0.39 -28.17
C ARG A 60 0.81 -1.16 -28.38
N ASP A 61 -0.25 -0.44 -28.75
CA ASP A 61 -1.36 -0.95 -29.57
C ASP A 61 -2.05 0.18 -30.37
#